data_AF-A0A6V7M2G0-F1
#
_entry.id   AF-A0A6V7M2G0-F1
#
_cell.length_a   1.000
_cell.length_b   1.000
_cell.length_c   1.000
_cell.angle_alpha   90.00
_cell.angle_beta   90.00
_cell.angle_gamma   90.00
#
_symmetry.space_group_name_H-M   'P 1'
#
loop_
_entity.id
_entity.type
_entity.pdbx_description
1 polymer ?
#
loop_
_entity_poly.entity_id
_entity_poly.type
_entity_poly.pdbx_seq_one_letter_code
_entity_poly.pdbx_strand_id
1 'polypeptide(L)' 'SACGCDHAFYQCLKRANTIISGGIGNTYFNILRPQCFTCEHPIVSCAQKD' A
#
# COMPACT_ATOMS: atom_id res chain seq x y z
N SER A 1 -2.18 1.03 8.08
CA SER A 1 -1.07 0.86 9.04
C SER A 1 -0.20 2.11 9.03
N ALA A 2 0.95 2.15 9.71
CA ALA A 2 1.98 3.12 9.33
C ALA A 2 2.37 2.89 7.86
N CYS A 3 2.41 3.91 7.01
CA CYS A 3 2.62 3.75 5.57
C CYS A 3 3.95 3.04 5.23
N GLY A 4 4.98 3.21 6.08
CA GLY A 4 6.24 2.46 5.94
C GLY A 4 6.07 0.94 6.07
N CYS A 5 5.19 0.48 6.98
CA CYS A 5 4.88 -0.94 7.12
C CYS A 5 4.14 -1.47 5.89
N ASP A 6 3.16 -0.71 5.38
CA ASP A 6 2.39 -1.12 4.19
C ASP A 6 3.29 -1.16 2.94
N HIS A 7 4.24 -0.24 2.81
CA HIS A 7 5.24 -0.28 1.74
C HIS A 7 6.18 -1.50 1.88
N ALA A 8 6.70 -1.76 3.08
CA ALA A 8 7.56 -2.92 3.31
C ALA A 8 6.82 -4.23 3.04
N PHE A 9 5.54 -4.31 3.42
CA PHE A 9 4.69 -5.46 3.14
C PHE A 9 4.47 -5.65 1.63
N TYR A 10 4.17 -4.57 0.90
CA TYR A 10 4.05 -4.61 -0.56
C TYR A 10 5.34 -5.16 -1.22
N GLN A 11 6.51 -4.65 -0.81
CA GLN A 11 7.80 -5.12 -1.33
C GLN A 11 8.07 -6.58 -0.97
N CYS A 12 7.72 -7.00 0.25
CA CYS A 12 7.83 -8.39 0.68
C CYS A 12 7.00 -9.33 -0.22
N LEU A 13 5.73 -9.00 -0.47
CA LEU A 13 4.85 -9.79 -1.34
C LEU A 13 5.36 -9.85 -2.78
N LYS A 14 5.90 -8.73 -3.30
CA LYS A 14 6.52 -8.67 -4.63
C LYS A 14 7.79 -9.54 -4.72
N ARG A 15 8.67 -9.47 -3.72
CA ARG A 15 9.90 -10.28 -3.67
C ARG A 15 9.61 -11.77 -3.52
N ALA A 16 8.58 -12.13 -2.75
CA ALA A 16 8.15 -13.52 -2.62
C ALA A 16 7.73 -14.13 -3.96
N ASN A 17 7.15 -13.34 -4.87
CA ASN A 17 6.85 -13.70 -6.26
C ASN A 17 6.15 -15.07 -6.42
N THR A 18 5.13 -15.33 -5.61
CA THR A 18 4.29 -16.53 -5.69
C THR A 18 2.87 -16.17 -6.07
N ILE A 19 2.10 -17.16 -6.54
CA ILE A 19 0.66 -16.98 -6.83
C ILE A 19 -0.08 -16.50 -5.57
N ILE A 20 0.25 -17.06 -4.41
CA ILE A 20 -0.38 -16.70 -3.14
C ILE A 20 -0.02 -15.27 -2.75
N SER A 21 1.25 -14.87 -2.82
CA SER A 21 1.65 -13.50 -2.48
C SER A 21 1.04 -12.47 -3.43
N GLY A 22 0.87 -12.82 -4.72
CA GLY A 22 0.12 -12.02 -5.69
C GLY A 22 -1.36 -11.85 -5.30
N GLY A 23 -2.02 -12.94 -4.91
CA GLY A 23 -3.41 -12.91 -4.43
C GLY A 23 -3.59 -12.06 -3.18
N ILE A 24 -2.72 -12.23 -2.18
CA ILE A 24 -2.71 -11.43 -0.95
C ILE A 24 -2.51 -9.95 -1.28
N GLY A 25 -1.54 -9.64 -2.14
CA GLY A 25 -1.25 -8.27 -2.56
C GLY A 25 -2.43 -7.62 -3.27
N ASN A 26 -3.08 -8.33 -4.20
CA ASN A 26 -4.24 -7.80 -4.90
C ASN A 26 -5.42 -7.53 -3.96
N THR A 27 -5.73 -8.48 -3.08
CA THR A 27 -6.81 -8.31 -2.10
C THR A 27 -6.55 -7.14 -1.17
N TYR A 28 -5.36 -7.06 -0.58
CA TYR A 28 -5.04 -6.00 0.38
C TYR A 28 -4.97 -4.62 -0.29
N PHE A 29 -4.19 -4.48 -1.36
CA PHE A 29 -3.86 -3.16 -1.93
C PHE A 29 -4.84 -2.66 -2.99
N ASN A 30 -5.56 -3.53 -3.71
CA ASN A 30 -6.46 -3.13 -4.81
C ASN A 30 -7.94 -3.32 -4.50
N ILE A 31 -8.33 -4.38 -3.76
CA ILE A 31 -9.73 -4.65 -3.41
C ILE A 31 -10.12 -3.92 -2.12
N LEU A 32 -9.41 -4.21 -1.02
CA LEU A 32 -9.73 -3.64 0.30
C LEU A 32 -9.29 -2.18 0.43
N ARG A 33 -8.19 -1.80 -0.24
CA ARG A 33 -7.65 -0.42 -0.29
C ARG A 33 -7.66 0.29 1.08
N PRO A 34 -7.09 -0.30 2.14
CA PRO A 34 -7.03 0.37 3.43
C PRO A 34 -6.15 1.62 3.33
N GLN A 35 -6.55 2.68 4.02
CA GLN A 35 -5.72 3.88 4.15
C GLN A 35 -4.58 3.62 5.16
N CYS A 36 -3.42 4.21 4.90
CA CYS A 36 -2.29 4.21 5.83
C CYS A 36 -2.10 5.60 6.42
N PHE A 37 -1.35 5.68 7.53
CA PHE A 37 -1.02 6.93 8.21
C PHE A 37 0.50 7.14 8.23
N THR A 38 0.93 8.39 8.19
CA THR A 38 2.32 8.79 8.34
C THR A 38 2.37 10.16 9.01
N CYS A 39 3.47 10.47 9.69
CA CYS A 39 3.68 11.79 10.26
C CYS A 39 4.11 12.75 9.13
N GLU A 40 3.15 13.46 8.55
CA GLU A 40 3.37 14.47 7.52
C GLU A 40 2.68 15.79 7.86
N HIS A 41 3.05 16.85 7.14
CA HIS A 41 2.39 18.15 7.24
C HIS A 41 0.94 18.04 6.73
N PRO A 42 0.01 18.92 7.17
CA PRO A 42 -1.36 18.89 6.71
C PRO A 42 -1.46 18.98 5.18
N ILE A 43 -2.25 18.09 4.59
CA ILE A 43 -2.56 18.13 3.16
C ILE A 43 -3.54 19.28 2.93
N VAL A 44 -3.11 20.32 2.21
CA VAL A 44 -3.92 21.51 1.90
C VAL A 44 -4.67 21.39 0.57
N SER A 45 -4.21 20.53 -0.33
CA SER A 45 -4.84 20.24 -1.61
C SER A 45 -4.38 18.88 -2.13
N CYS A 46 -5.20 18.25 -2.98
CA CYS A 46 -4.84 17.04 -3.72
C CYS A 46 -4.68 17.41 -5.19
N ALA A 47 -3.53 17.10 -5.79
CA ALA A 47 -3.39 17.10 -7.25
C ALA A 47 -3.95 15.77 -7.79
N GLN A 48 -4.82 15.82 -8.81
CA GLN A 48 -5.11 14.61 -9.57
C GLN A 48 -3.85 14.19 -10.32
N LYS A 49 -3.56 12.89 -10.27
CA LYS A 49 -2.45 12.30 -11.00
C LYS A 49 -3.06 11.62 -12.23
N ASP A 50 -2.80 12.21 -13.41
CA ASP A 50 -3.18 11.65 -14.71
C ASP A 50 -2.50 10.30 -14.97
#